data_AF-A0AA35RP20-F1
#
_entry.id   AF-A0AA35RP20-F1
#
_cell.length_a   1.000
_cell.length_b   1.000
_cell.length_c   1.000
_cell.angle_alpha   90.00
_cell.angle_beta   90.00
_cell.angle_gamma   90.00
#
_symmetry.space_group_name_H-M   'P 1'
#
loop_
_entity.id
_entity.type
_entity.pdbx_description
1 polymer ?
#
loop_
_entity_poly.entity_id
_entity_poly.type
_entity_poly.pdbx_seq_one_letter_code
_entity_poly.pdbx_strand_id
1 'polypeptide(L)'
;MVKYIWDRAFDRGGEEIGDALNPRLFVPTDEEPLGYLRFNRRSREDVLGVRLDYQFTQRMNILGGFQYRKFTNRDNNFKEYLTNFPEDEDVPILFRPDLRTRIFEVQAINRGEWLGFNIVILAGYRRTTILLDHTTSNTTFVRAMMGF
;
A
#
# COMPACT_ATOMS: atom_id res chain seq x y z
N MET A 1 -17.09 -38.77 15.86
CA MET A 1 -16.56 -38.75 14.49
C MET A 1 -16.39 -37.29 14.08
N VAL A 2 -15.18 -36.75 14.20
CA VAL A 2 -14.90 -35.32 13.99
C VAL A 2 -14.10 -35.18 12.71
N LYS A 3 -14.67 -34.51 11.72
CA LYS A 3 -14.04 -34.25 10.42
C LYS A 3 -13.18 -33.01 10.56
N TYR A 4 -11.88 -33.19 10.76
CA TYR A 4 -10.91 -32.09 10.73
C TYR A 4 -10.49 -31.86 9.28
N ILE A 5 -11.03 -30.82 8.65
CA ILE A 5 -10.50 -30.26 7.40
C ILE A 5 -9.44 -29.24 7.81
N TRP A 6 -8.17 -29.60 7.76
CA TRP A 6 -7.06 -28.66 8.05
C TRP A 6 -5.88 -28.80 7.10
N ASP A 7 -6.12 -29.05 5.81
CA ASP A 7 -5.18 -28.62 4.77
C ASP A 7 -5.72 -27.36 4.11
N ARG A 8 -5.30 -26.22 4.65
CA ARG A 8 -5.43 -24.94 3.95
C ARG A 8 -4.30 -24.92 2.93
N ALA A 9 -4.63 -24.99 1.63
CA ALA A 9 -3.71 -24.90 0.49
C ALA A 9 -2.92 -23.56 0.39
N PHE A 10 -2.79 -22.81 1.48
CA PHE A 10 -2.34 -21.42 1.58
C PHE A 10 -0.92 -21.26 2.16
N ASP A 11 -0.22 -22.35 2.49
CA ASP A 11 1.16 -22.35 3.00
C ASP A 11 2.10 -23.23 2.17
N ARG A 12 1.75 -23.51 0.90
CA ARG A 12 2.63 -24.29 0.02
C ARG A 12 3.86 -23.46 -0.37
N GLY A 13 5.05 -23.97 -0.09
CA GLY A 13 6.31 -23.38 -0.57
C GLY A 13 6.42 -23.48 -2.09
N GLY A 14 7.25 -22.66 -2.73
CA GLY A 14 7.47 -22.73 -4.19
C GLY A 14 7.92 -24.12 -4.68
N GLU A 15 8.49 -24.95 -3.80
CA GLU A 15 8.84 -26.35 -4.06
C GLU A 15 7.62 -27.29 -4.16
N GLU A 16 6.48 -26.95 -3.53
CA GLU A 16 5.24 -27.75 -3.56
C GLU A 16 4.29 -27.37 -4.72
N ILE A 17 4.59 -26.27 -5.41
CA ILE A 17 3.85 -25.78 -6.59
C ILE A 17 4.76 -25.91 -7.82
N GLY A 18 5.43 -27.06 -7.92
CA GLY A 18 6.62 -27.29 -8.77
C GLY A 18 6.47 -27.03 -10.27
N ASP A 19 5.25 -26.93 -10.79
CA ASP A 19 5.01 -26.63 -12.21
C ASP A 19 4.51 -25.20 -12.47
N ALA A 20 3.99 -24.48 -11.47
CA ALA A 20 3.37 -23.17 -11.69
C ALA A 20 4.37 -22.04 -12.00
N LEU A 21 5.65 -22.25 -11.73
CA LEU A 21 6.74 -21.30 -12.00
C LEU A 21 7.80 -21.92 -12.93
N ASN A 22 7.34 -22.63 -13.97
CA ASN A 22 8.23 -23.18 -14.99
C ASN A 22 8.35 -22.25 -16.20
N PRO A 23 9.51 -21.59 -16.42
CA PRO A 23 9.65 -20.57 -17.46
C PRO A 23 9.66 -21.13 -18.88
N ARG A 24 9.71 -22.46 -19.05
CA ARG A 24 9.60 -23.13 -20.35
C ARG A 24 8.17 -23.47 -20.75
N LEU A 25 7.24 -23.47 -19.80
CA LEU A 25 5.87 -23.93 -19.99
C LEU A 25 4.84 -22.81 -19.87
N PHE A 26 5.11 -21.82 -19.01
CA PHE A 26 4.16 -20.75 -18.67
C PHE A 26 4.82 -19.39 -18.82
N VAL A 27 4.05 -18.41 -19.28
CA VAL A 27 4.39 -16.98 -19.32
C VAL A 27 3.96 -16.36 -17.99
N PRO A 28 4.60 -15.29 -17.48
CA PRO A 28 4.25 -14.70 -16.19
C PRO A 28 2.76 -14.34 -16.02
N THR A 29 2.06 -14.01 -17.11
CA THR A 29 0.63 -13.64 -17.11
C THR A 29 -0.34 -14.82 -17.15
N ASP A 30 0.14 -16.06 -17.24
CA ASP A 30 -0.70 -17.26 -17.29
C ASP A 30 -1.42 -17.54 -15.96
N GLU A 31 -2.44 -18.40 -16.01
CA GLU A 31 -3.29 -18.71 -14.85
C GLU A 31 -2.51 -19.37 -13.69
N GLU A 32 -1.50 -20.19 -13.95
CA GLU A 32 -0.70 -20.82 -12.89
C GLU A 32 0.19 -19.81 -12.11
N PRO A 33 1.03 -18.97 -12.76
CA PRO A 33 1.78 -17.92 -12.05
C PRO A 33 0.88 -16.91 -11.34
N LEU A 34 -0.27 -16.56 -11.91
CA LEU A 34 -1.28 -15.71 -11.26
C LEU A 34 -1.87 -16.40 -10.02
N GLY A 35 -2.21 -17.68 -10.14
CA GLY A 35 -2.68 -18.51 -9.03
C GLY A 35 -1.67 -18.52 -7.89
N TYR A 36 -0.39 -18.76 -8.21
CA TYR A 36 0.71 -18.69 -7.24
C TYR A 36 0.76 -17.35 -6.50
N LEU A 37 0.73 -16.22 -7.23
CA LEU A 37 0.75 -14.88 -6.62
C LEU A 37 -0.48 -14.58 -5.75
N ARG A 38 -1.67 -15.10 -6.09
CA ARG A 38 -2.89 -14.92 -5.28
C ARG A 38 -2.78 -15.61 -3.92
N PHE A 39 -2.08 -16.74 -3.84
CA PHE A 39 -1.91 -17.50 -2.62
C PHE A 39 -0.64 -17.15 -1.84
N ASN A 40 0.28 -16.41 -2.48
CA ASN A 40 1.54 -15.99 -1.89
C ASN A 40 1.35 -14.94 -0.78
N ARG A 41 1.73 -15.29 0.45
CA ARG A 41 1.68 -14.42 1.64
C ARG A 41 3.00 -13.70 1.94
N ARG A 42 4.04 -13.88 1.12
CA ARG A 42 5.40 -13.37 1.40
C ARG A 42 5.58 -11.89 1.05
N SER A 43 4.64 -11.28 0.32
CA SER A 43 4.67 -9.84 0.07
C SER A 43 4.05 -9.09 1.26
N ARG A 44 4.87 -8.30 1.98
CA ARG A 44 4.43 -7.56 3.17
C ARG A 44 4.67 -6.06 2.99
N GLU A 45 3.69 -5.26 3.40
CA GLU A 45 3.82 -3.81 3.55
C GLU A 45 4.16 -3.50 5.01
N ASP A 46 5.36 -2.98 5.25
CA ASP A 46 5.76 -2.46 6.56
C ASP A 46 5.46 -0.96 6.60
N VAL A 47 4.58 -0.56 7.52
CA VAL A 47 4.14 0.83 7.69
C VAL A 47 4.63 1.37 9.02
N LEU A 48 5.48 2.39 8.98
CA LEU A 48 5.90 3.17 10.15
C LEU A 48 5.27 4.55 10.09
N GLY A 49 4.49 4.92 11.10
CA GLY A 49 3.82 6.22 11.16
C GLY A 49 4.08 6.94 12.48
N VAL A 50 4.34 8.23 12.40
CA VAL A 50 4.34 9.15 13.54
C VAL A 50 3.29 10.21 13.25
N ARG A 51 2.36 10.41 14.19
CA ARG A 51 1.32 11.43 14.13
C ARG A 51 1.43 12.32 15.35
N LEU A 52 1.46 13.61 15.12
CA LEU A 52 1.41 14.67 16.12
C LEU A 52 0.06 15.38 15.98
N ASP A 53 -0.70 15.34 17.04
CA ASP A 53 -1.98 16.04 17.16
C ASP A 53 -1.81 17.15 18.19
N TYR A 54 -2.01 18.40 17.78
CA TYR A 54 -1.93 19.54 18.68
C TYR A 54 -3.20 20.38 18.59
N GLN A 55 -3.87 20.52 19.74
CA GLN A 55 -5.06 21.33 19.90
C GLN A 55 -4.65 22.73 20.38
N PHE A 56 -4.70 23.72 19.49
CA PHE A 56 -4.40 25.12 19.85
C PHE A 56 -5.53 25.75 20.64
N THR A 57 -6.78 25.48 20.25
CA THR A 57 -7.99 25.95 20.92
C THR A 57 -9.08 24.89 20.82
N GLN A 58 -10.20 25.06 21.53
CA GLN A 58 -11.37 24.19 21.37
C GLN A 58 -11.89 24.12 19.92
N ARG A 59 -11.51 25.10 19.10
CA ARG A 59 -11.97 25.32 17.73
C ARG A 59 -10.89 25.11 16.68
N MET A 60 -9.61 24.97 17.06
CA MET A 60 -8.50 24.85 16.11
C MET A 60 -7.56 23.72 16.50
N ASN A 61 -7.44 22.74 15.61
CA ASN A 61 -6.53 21.60 15.73
C ASN A 61 -5.56 21.60 14.55
N ILE A 62 -4.29 21.33 14.85
CA ILE A 62 -3.28 21.08 13.82
C ILE A 62 -2.80 19.64 13.97
N LEU A 63 -2.84 18.94 12.84
CA LEU A 63 -2.43 17.57 12.63
C LEU A 63 -1.15 17.59 11.80
N GLY A 64 -0.08 17.01 12.32
CA GLY A 64 1.14 16.73 11.57
C GLY A 64 1.35 15.22 11.52
N GLY A 65 1.61 14.68 10.34
CA GLY A 65 1.81 13.26 10.11
C GLY A 65 3.06 13.03 9.28
N PHE A 66 3.89 12.10 9.73
CA PHE A 66 4.95 11.52 8.94
C PHE A 66 4.72 10.02 8.84
N GLN A 67 4.63 9.51 7.62
CA GLN A 67 4.44 8.09 7.36
C GLN A 67 5.52 7.60 6.39
N TYR A 68 6.25 6.59 6.81
CA TYR A 68 7.17 5.84 5.98
C TYR A 68 6.56 4.47 5.68
N ARG A 69 6.42 4.14 4.40
CA ARG A 69 5.95 2.82 3.97
C ARG A 69 7.05 2.14 3.19
N LYS A 70 7.33 0.90 3.55
CA LYS A 70 8.25 0.03 2.83
C LYS A 70 7.48 -1.22 2.44
N PHE A 71 7.21 -1.34 1.16
CA PHE A 71 6.81 -2.61 0.59
C PHE A 71 8.06 -3.45 0.37
N THR A 72 8.05 -4.68 0.88
CA THR A 72 9.12 -5.64 0.60
C THR A 72 8.49 -6.93 0.12
N ASN A 73 8.77 -7.26 -1.12
CA ASN A 73 8.47 -8.55 -1.67
C ASN A 73 9.53 -9.54 -1.17
N ARG A 74 9.15 -10.41 -0.23
CA ARG A 74 10.04 -11.45 0.29
C ARG A 74 9.97 -12.74 -0.52
N ASP A 75 9.30 -12.70 -1.67
CA ASP A 75 9.25 -13.84 -2.58
C ASP A 75 10.37 -13.77 -3.61
N ASN A 76 11.50 -14.37 -3.25
CA ASN A 76 12.64 -14.50 -4.16
C ASN A 76 12.36 -15.46 -5.32
N ASN A 77 11.45 -16.43 -5.16
CA ASN A 77 11.20 -17.47 -6.16
C ASN A 77 10.53 -16.88 -7.41
N PHE A 78 9.52 -16.01 -7.22
CA PHE A 78 8.89 -15.32 -8.36
C PHE A 78 9.82 -14.31 -9.01
N LYS A 79 10.71 -13.69 -8.22
CA LYS A 79 11.72 -12.75 -8.73
C LYS A 79 12.72 -13.47 -9.63
N GLU A 80 13.23 -14.63 -9.22
CA GLU A 80 14.10 -15.49 -10.04
C GLU A 80 13.37 -16.00 -11.28
N TYR A 81 12.10 -16.38 -11.15
CA TYR A 81 11.27 -16.78 -12.30
C TYR A 81 11.20 -15.69 -13.37
N LEU A 82 10.92 -14.44 -12.99
CA LEU A 82 10.87 -13.29 -13.91
C LEU A 82 12.19 -13.01 -14.62
N THR A 83 13.36 -13.35 -14.03
CA THR A 83 14.67 -13.13 -14.69
C THR A 83 14.91 -13.99 -15.92
N ASN A 84 14.11 -15.05 -16.12
CA ASN A 84 14.22 -15.91 -17.30
C ASN A 84 13.52 -15.33 -18.54
N PHE A 85 12.74 -14.27 -18.35
CA PHE A 85 11.99 -13.58 -19.41
C PHE A 85 12.68 -12.26 -19.76
N PRO A 86 12.58 -11.79 -21.02
CA PRO A 86 13.02 -10.46 -21.40
C PRO A 86 12.35 -9.37 -20.53
N GLU A 87 13.08 -8.28 -20.26
CA GLU A 87 12.61 -7.18 -19.40
C GLU A 87 11.31 -6.50 -19.89
N ASP A 88 10.99 -6.65 -21.17
CA ASP A 88 9.80 -6.10 -21.82
C ASP A 88 8.53 -6.97 -21.64
N GLU A 89 8.64 -8.14 -20.99
CA GLU A 89 7.51 -9.04 -20.82
C GLU A 89 6.58 -8.59 -19.69
N ASP A 90 5.27 -8.62 -19.96
CA ASP A 90 4.27 -8.07 -19.05
C ASP A 90 4.30 -8.79 -17.70
N VAL A 91 4.57 -8.01 -16.65
CA VAL A 91 4.59 -8.52 -15.29
C VAL A 91 3.15 -8.54 -14.74
N PRO A 92 2.72 -9.63 -14.07
CA PRO A 92 1.39 -9.71 -13.49
C PRO A 92 1.05 -8.55 -12.56
N ILE A 93 -0.17 -8.02 -12.68
CA ILE A 93 -0.70 -6.94 -11.83
C ILE A 93 -0.65 -7.31 -10.34
N LEU A 94 -0.71 -8.61 -10.02
CA LEU A 94 -0.63 -9.12 -8.66
C LEU A 94 0.79 -9.10 -8.07
N PHE A 95 1.82 -9.11 -8.93
CA PHE A 95 3.19 -8.96 -8.47
C PHE A 95 3.42 -7.50 -8.11
N ARG A 96 3.72 -7.27 -6.83
CA ARG A 96 4.04 -5.94 -6.33
C ARG A 96 5.55 -5.82 -6.22
N PRO A 97 6.20 -4.92 -6.98
CA PRO A 97 7.63 -4.68 -6.85
C PRO A 97 7.96 -4.03 -5.51
N ASP A 98 9.23 -4.12 -5.12
CA ASP A 98 9.74 -3.43 -3.94
C ASP A 98 9.58 -1.92 -4.08
N LEU A 99 8.80 -1.32 -3.18
CA LEU A 99 8.49 0.11 -3.21
C LEU A 99 8.76 0.73 -1.85
N ARG A 100 9.43 1.88 -1.85
CA ARG A 100 9.67 2.66 -0.63
C ARG A 100 9.03 4.03 -0.83
N THR A 101 8.09 4.39 0.03
CA THR A 101 7.40 5.68 -0.04
C THR A 101 7.49 6.42 1.28
N ARG A 102 7.61 7.74 1.17
CA ARG A 102 7.60 8.67 2.30
C ARG A 102 6.47 9.67 2.08
N ILE A 103 5.59 9.77 3.06
CA ILE A 103 4.44 10.66 3.04
C ILE A 103 4.58 11.60 4.22
N PHE A 104 4.57 12.89 3.94
CA PHE A 104 4.47 13.94 4.94
C PHE A 104 3.15 14.66 4.74
N GLU A 105 2.39 14.84 5.80
CA GLU A 105 1.08 15.49 5.77
C GLU A 105 0.94 16.46 6.93
N VAL A 106 0.47 17.67 6.63
CA VAL A 106 0.08 18.65 7.64
C VAL A 106 -1.32 19.10 7.31
N GLN A 107 -2.20 19.09 8.31
CA GLN A 107 -3.59 19.50 8.18
C GLN A 107 -3.95 20.42 9.35
N ALA A 108 -4.55 21.56 9.03
CA ALA A 108 -5.20 22.45 9.99
C ALA A 108 -6.72 22.27 9.88
N ILE A 109 -7.36 22.10 11.03
CA ILE A 109 -8.81 21.99 11.17
C ILE A 109 -9.28 23.16 12.02
N ASN A 110 -10.09 24.02 11.44
CA ASN A 110 -10.76 25.10 12.15
C ASN A 110 -12.27 24.84 12.18
N ARG A 111 -12.88 24.99 13.34
CA ARG A 111 -14.30 24.74 13.62
C ARG A 111 -14.89 26.02 14.21
N GLY A 112 -15.90 26.56 13.55
CA GLY A 112 -16.60 27.76 14.01
C GLY A 112 -18.10 27.57 13.94
N GLU A 113 -18.82 28.33 14.75
CA GLU A 113 -20.27 28.46 14.62
C GLU A 113 -20.57 29.86 14.11
N TRP A 114 -21.36 29.98 13.05
CA TRP A 114 -21.79 31.25 12.51
C TRP A 114 -23.27 31.20 12.17
N LEU A 115 -24.06 32.11 12.76
CA LEU A 115 -25.52 32.20 12.57
C LEU A 115 -26.28 30.87 12.81
N GLY A 116 -25.81 30.03 13.74
CA GLY A 116 -26.41 28.72 14.06
C GLY A 116 -25.93 27.56 13.16
N PHE A 117 -25.00 27.82 12.24
CA PHE A 117 -24.40 26.81 11.39
C PHE A 117 -23.02 26.39 11.92
N ASN A 118 -22.75 25.09 11.92
CA ASN A 118 -21.42 24.57 12.19
C ASN A 118 -20.58 24.57 10.92
N ILE A 119 -19.49 25.35 10.92
CA ILE A 119 -18.54 25.46 9.83
C ILE A 119 -17.25 24.74 10.21
N VAL A 120 -16.81 23.81 9.37
CA VAL A 120 -15.53 23.11 9.50
C VAL A 120 -14.68 23.40 8.28
N ILE A 121 -13.54 24.06 8.49
CA ILE A 121 -12.54 24.34 7.46
C ILE A 121 -11.37 23.39 7.68
N LEU A 122 -11.10 22.56 6.68
CA LEU A 122 -9.92 21.69 6.59
C LEU A 122 -8.97 22.27 5.54
N ALA A 123 -7.80 22.70 5.96
CA ALA A 123 -6.72 23.06 5.04
C ALA A 123 -5.56 22.09 5.25
N GLY A 124 -4.90 21.66 4.19
CA GLY A 124 -3.80 20.71 4.33
C GLY A 124 -2.83 20.67 3.16
N TYR A 125 -1.66 20.13 3.46
CA TYR A 125 -0.58 19.89 2.54
C TYR A 125 -0.09 18.45 2.72
N ARG A 126 -0.05 17.69 1.65
CA ARG A 126 0.53 16.34 1.59
C ARG A 126 1.64 16.32 0.56
N ARG A 127 2.81 15.81 0.96
CA ARG A 127 3.93 15.51 0.08
C ARG A 127 4.17 14.01 0.10
N THR A 128 4.08 13.39 -1.06
CA THR A 128 4.41 11.98 -1.26
C THR A 128 5.70 11.88 -2.06
N THR A 129 6.62 11.04 -1.63
CA THR A 129 7.88 10.79 -2.33
C THR A 129 8.03 9.29 -2.52
N ILE A 130 8.14 8.86 -3.77
CA ILE A 130 8.51 7.49 -4.13
C ILE A 130 10.04 7.49 -4.20
N LEU A 131 10.67 6.73 -3.30
CA LEU A 131 12.11 6.75 -3.11
C LEU A 131 12.86 5.95 -4.18
N LEU A 132 12.18 5.00 -4.84
CA LEU A 132 12.77 4.21 -5.93
C LEU A 132 12.93 5.09 -7.18
N ASP A 133 11.82 5.68 -7.62
CA ASP A 133 11.76 6.46 -8.87
C ASP A 133 12.18 7.92 -8.67
N HIS A 134 12.54 8.31 -7.44
CA HIS A 134 12.85 9.69 -7.06
C HIS A 134 11.75 10.69 -7.43
N THR A 135 10.51 10.22 -7.57
CA THR A 135 9.37 11.04 -7.94
C THR A 135 8.72 11.64 -6.70
N THR A 136 8.35 12.91 -6.80
CA THR A 136 7.66 13.62 -5.71
C THR A 136 6.35 14.19 -6.23
N SER A 137 5.28 14.00 -5.47
CA SER A 137 3.97 14.59 -5.73
C SER A 137 3.52 15.39 -4.52
N ASN A 138 2.99 16.58 -4.79
CA ASN A 138 2.50 17.50 -3.77
C ASN A 138 1.00 17.70 -3.97
N THR A 139 0.25 17.72 -2.88
CA THR A 139 -1.18 17.96 -2.90
C THR A 139 -1.51 18.97 -1.81
N THR A 140 -1.98 20.14 -2.22
CA THR A 140 -2.61 21.13 -1.35
C THR A 140 -4.11 20.99 -1.47
N PHE A 141 -4.82 21.08 -0.34
CA PHE A 141 -6.27 21.07 -0.35
C PHE A 141 -6.85 22.03 0.68
N VAL A 142 -7.99 22.61 0.32
CA VAL A 142 -8.85 23.35 1.24
C VAL A 142 -10.26 22.83 1.03
N ARG A 143 -10.91 22.38 2.10
CA ARG A 143 -12.28 21.90 2.11
C ARG A 143 -13.03 22.61 3.22
N ALA A 144 -14.11 23.29 2.87
CA ALA A 144 -15.08 23.82 3.81
C ALA A 144 -16.32 22.91 3.82
N MET A 145 -16.79 22.55 5.00
CA MET A 145 -18.03 21.80 5.21
C MET A 145 -18.93 22.62 6.13
N MET A 146 -20.21 22.70 5.79
CA MET A 146 -21.24 23.33 6.60
C MET A 146 -22.28 22.27 6.99
N GLY A 147 -22.65 22.24 8.26
CA GLY A 147 -23.71 21.40 8.81
C GLY A 147 -24.69 22.21 9.65
N PHE A 148 -25.92 21.69 9.73
CA PHE A 148 -26.98 22.17 10.62
C PHE A 148 -26.96 21.35 11.91
#